data_AF-A0A9X0WCJ2-F1
#
_entry.id   AF-A0A9X0WCJ2-F1
#
_cell.length_a   1.000
_cell.length_b   1.000
_cell.length_c   1.000
_cell.angle_alpha   90.00
_cell.angle_beta   90.00
_cell.angle_gamma   90.00
#
_symmetry.space_group_name_H-M   'P 1'
#
loop_
_entity.id
_entity.type
_entity.pdbx_description
1 polymer ?
#
loop_
_entity_poly.entity_id
_entity_poly.type
_entity_poly.pdbx_seq_one_letter_code
_entity_poly.pdbx_strand_id
1 'polypeptide(L)'
;MKHPLFLALILALCLLFLSSTTLAQFTGPSASGEASTVEQARNARIGTYVTLTGNIVAQQREDYYRFRDQTGEIRVEIETPVWRNRKIGPDTKVRLVAEVDRNATGTRYLWVESLELVE
;
A
#
# COMPACT_ATOMS: atom_id res chain seq x y z
N MET A 1 -63.16 -1.75 -0.52
CA MET A 1 -62.29 -2.65 0.29
C MET A 1 -61.19 -3.20 -0.61
N LYS A 2 -59.95 -3.39 -0.10
CA LYS A 2 -58.75 -3.96 -0.77
C LYS A 2 -57.65 -2.97 -1.25
N HIS A 3 -57.27 -1.96 -0.45
CA HIS A 3 -55.95 -1.31 -0.56
C HIS A 3 -54.97 -1.49 0.64
N PRO A 4 -55.31 -2.11 1.80
CA PRO A 4 -54.35 -2.19 2.91
C PRO A 4 -53.20 -3.16 2.64
N LEU A 5 -53.41 -4.16 1.77
CA LEU A 5 -52.38 -5.12 1.35
C LEU A 5 -51.29 -4.49 0.47
N PHE A 6 -51.64 -3.50 -0.36
CA PHE A 6 -50.68 -2.82 -1.23
C PHE A 6 -49.76 -1.88 -0.44
N LEU A 7 -50.32 -1.21 0.58
CA LEU A 7 -49.56 -0.34 1.48
C LEU A 7 -48.63 -1.15 2.40
N ALA A 8 -49.09 -2.31 2.88
CA ALA A 8 -48.27 -3.24 3.67
C ALA A 8 -47.11 -3.84 2.85
N LEU A 9 -47.30 -4.09 1.56
CA LEU A 9 -46.26 -4.60 0.65
C LEU A 9 -45.17 -3.55 0.38
N ILE A 10 -45.55 -2.28 0.23
CA ILE A 10 -44.59 -1.17 0.06
C ILE A 10 -43.78 -0.95 1.35
N LEU A 11 -44.43 -1.04 2.51
CA LEU A 11 -43.73 -0.92 3.80
C LEU A 11 -42.76 -2.08 4.05
N ALA A 12 -43.13 -3.31 3.65
CA ALA A 12 -42.26 -4.48 3.73
C ALA A 12 -41.05 -4.40 2.77
N LEU A 13 -41.21 -3.76 1.59
CA LEU A 13 -40.13 -3.59 0.62
C LEU A 13 -39.08 -2.56 1.07
N CYS A 14 -39.48 -1.53 1.84
CA CYS A 14 -38.56 -0.54 2.41
C CYS A 14 -37.64 -1.11 3.52
N LEU A 15 -38.06 -2.16 4.22
CA LEU A 15 -37.27 -2.78 5.30
C LEU A 15 -36.10 -3.64 4.79
N LEU A 16 -36.09 -4.01 3.50
CA LEU A 16 -35.01 -4.79 2.88
C LEU A 16 -33.79 -3.95 2.48
N PHE A 17 -33.85 -2.62 2.59
CA PHE A 17 -32.74 -1.71 2.27
C PHE A 17 -31.88 -1.30 3.47
N LEU A 18 -32.13 -1.84 4.67
CA LEU A 18 -31.33 -1.60 5.88
C LEU A 18 -30.15 -2.58 6.02
N SER A 19 -29.62 -3.09 4.90
CA SER A 19 -28.34 -3.80 4.92
C SER A 19 -27.23 -2.80 5.19
N SER A 20 -27.00 -2.52 6.48
CA SER A 20 -25.82 -1.82 6.96
C SER A 20 -24.60 -2.56 6.43
N THR A 21 -23.88 -1.95 5.50
CA THR A 21 -22.57 -2.42 5.07
C THR A 21 -21.67 -2.41 6.30
N THR A 22 -21.29 -3.59 6.78
CA THR A 22 -20.22 -3.74 7.79
C THR A 22 -18.98 -3.01 7.29
N LEU A 23 -18.67 -1.85 7.86
CA LEU A 23 -17.38 -1.23 7.71
C LEU A 23 -16.37 -2.11 8.47
N ALA A 24 -15.24 -2.41 7.84
CA ALA A 24 -14.18 -3.23 8.44
C ALA A 24 -13.79 -2.71 9.84
N GLN A 25 -13.76 -3.60 10.83
CA GLN A 25 -13.61 -3.29 12.27
C GLN A 25 -12.14 -3.17 12.75
N PHE A 26 -11.14 -3.26 11.86
CA PHE A 26 -9.74 -3.21 12.29
C PHE A 26 -9.26 -1.76 12.44
N THR A 27 -9.06 -1.34 13.69
CA THR A 27 -8.51 -0.02 14.08
C THR A 27 -7.07 -0.11 14.61
N GLY A 28 -6.37 -1.22 14.31
CA GLY A 28 -4.95 -1.36 14.61
C GLY A 28 -4.06 -0.59 13.63
N PRO A 29 -2.73 -0.59 13.82
CA PRO A 29 -1.79 0.02 12.88
C PRO A 29 -2.08 -0.47 11.46
N SER A 30 -2.50 0.44 10.59
CA SER A 30 -2.66 0.11 9.18
C SER A 30 -1.27 -0.04 8.56
N ALA A 31 -1.14 -0.92 7.57
CA ALA A 31 0.10 -1.07 6.80
C ALA A 31 0.50 0.22 6.04
N SER A 32 -0.20 1.35 6.22
CA SER A 32 0.01 2.58 5.49
C SER A 32 1.38 3.25 5.71
N GLY A 33 2.18 2.77 6.68
CA GLY A 33 3.55 3.20 6.93
C GLY A 33 3.70 4.68 7.31
N GLU A 34 4.55 5.01 8.29
CA GLU A 34 4.79 6.43 8.58
C GLU A 34 5.57 7.09 7.43
N ALA A 35 5.21 8.33 7.07
CA ALA A 35 5.95 9.09 6.07
C ALA A 35 7.42 9.25 6.52
N SER A 36 8.36 8.89 5.65
CA SER A 36 9.77 8.78 5.99
C SER A 36 10.69 9.13 4.83
N THR A 37 12.00 9.11 5.08
CA THR A 37 13.07 9.23 4.08
C THR A 37 13.90 7.95 4.01
N VAL A 38 14.67 7.78 2.94
CA VAL A 38 15.62 6.67 2.80
C VAL A 38 16.61 6.65 3.97
N GLU A 39 17.14 7.81 4.37
CA GLU A 39 18.03 7.93 5.52
C GLU A 39 17.38 7.43 6.82
N GLN A 40 16.13 7.82 7.08
CA GLN A 40 15.39 7.37 8.26
C GLN A 40 15.11 5.86 8.20
N ALA A 41 14.68 5.34 7.04
CA ALA A 41 14.41 3.92 6.85
C ALA A 41 15.64 3.03 7.07
N ARG A 42 16.85 3.52 6.80
CA ARG A 42 18.10 2.80 7.12
C ARG A 42 18.35 2.61 8.61
N ASN A 43 17.86 3.55 9.41
CA ASN A 43 18.04 3.57 10.87
C ASN A 43 16.83 3.01 11.61
N ALA A 44 15.71 2.81 10.92
CA ALA A 44 14.50 2.23 11.48
C ALA A 44 14.70 0.79 11.99
N ARG A 45 13.85 0.39 12.93
CA ARG A 45 13.81 -0.99 13.42
C ARG A 45 13.34 -1.91 12.28
N ILE A 46 13.86 -3.14 12.25
CA ILE A 46 13.35 -4.18 11.36
C ILE A 46 11.88 -4.46 11.71
N GLY A 47 11.03 -4.61 10.70
CA GLY A 47 9.58 -4.74 10.84
C GLY A 47 8.81 -3.41 10.88
N THR A 48 9.49 -2.27 10.80
CA THR A 48 8.83 -0.97 10.70
C THR A 48 8.29 -0.76 9.28
N TYR A 49 7.03 -0.36 9.15
CA TYR A 49 6.44 0.05 7.87
C TYR A 49 6.70 1.54 7.63
N VAL A 50 7.19 1.88 6.45
CA VAL A 50 7.50 3.25 6.03
C VAL A 50 6.81 3.59 4.71
N THR A 51 6.49 4.87 4.55
CA THR A 51 6.02 5.44 3.28
C THR A 51 7.08 6.38 2.73
N LEU A 52 7.64 6.05 1.56
CA LEU A 52 8.72 6.78 0.91
C LEU A 52 8.29 7.32 -0.44
N THR A 53 8.71 8.54 -0.80
CA THR A 53 8.47 9.11 -2.13
C THR A 53 9.78 9.38 -2.84
N GLY A 54 9.92 8.89 -4.07
CA GLY A 54 11.18 8.93 -4.81
C GLY A 54 11.09 8.24 -6.16
N ASN A 55 12.19 7.65 -6.62
CA ASN A 55 12.29 7.06 -7.96
C ASN A 55 12.94 5.67 -7.89
N ILE A 56 12.50 4.76 -8.77
CA ILE A 56 13.15 3.46 -8.98
C ILE A 56 14.16 3.62 -10.10
N VAL A 57 15.45 3.71 -9.77
CA VAL A 57 16.49 4.19 -10.69
C VAL A 57 17.26 3.08 -11.41
N ALA A 58 17.22 1.84 -10.92
CA ALA A 58 17.87 0.70 -11.55
C ALA A 58 17.29 -0.63 -11.05
N GLN A 59 17.20 -1.64 -11.92
CA GLN A 59 17.07 -3.04 -11.50
C GLN A 59 18.45 -3.58 -11.13
N GLN A 60 18.55 -4.29 -10.00
CA GLN A 60 19.81 -4.87 -9.53
C GLN A 60 19.90 -6.35 -9.92
N ARG A 61 18.87 -7.13 -9.57
CA ARG A 61 18.70 -8.56 -9.89
C ARG A 61 17.27 -8.96 -9.54
N GLU A 62 16.66 -9.90 -10.27
CA GLU A 62 15.34 -10.46 -9.92
C GLU A 62 14.34 -9.33 -9.55
N ASP A 63 13.70 -9.44 -8.38
CA ASP A 63 12.76 -8.45 -7.83
C ASP A 63 13.44 -7.34 -7.01
N TYR A 64 14.78 -7.27 -7.00
CA TYR A 64 15.53 -6.22 -6.32
C TYR A 64 15.86 -5.04 -7.23
N TYR A 65 15.47 -3.85 -6.77
CA TYR A 65 15.67 -2.58 -7.45
C TYR A 65 16.38 -1.59 -6.52
N ARG A 66 16.87 -0.49 -7.11
CA ARG A 66 17.41 0.66 -6.39
C ARG A 66 16.36 1.75 -6.35
N PHE A 67 15.95 2.13 -5.16
CA PHE A 67 15.10 3.29 -4.92
C PHE A 67 15.94 4.47 -4.45
N ARG A 68 15.62 5.68 -4.89
CA ARG A 68 16.30 6.91 -4.52
C ARG A 68 15.30 7.98 -4.10
N ASP A 69 15.59 8.66 -2.99
CA ASP A 69 15.01 9.96 -2.66
C ASP A 69 16.12 11.02 -2.48
N GLN A 70 15.80 12.18 -1.91
CA GLN A 70 16.75 13.27 -1.68
C GLN A 70 17.82 12.96 -0.62
N THR A 71 17.58 11.96 0.23
CA THR A 71 18.44 11.58 1.36
C THR A 71 19.35 10.38 1.06
N GLY A 72 19.09 9.66 -0.03
CA GLY A 72 19.99 8.62 -0.54
C GLY A 72 19.30 7.50 -1.31
N GLU A 73 19.97 6.35 -1.42
CA GLU A 73 19.52 5.21 -2.24
C GLU A 73 19.47 3.88 -1.48
N ILE A 74 18.33 3.20 -1.44
CA ILE A 74 18.20 1.90 -0.76
C ILE A 74 17.74 0.81 -1.73
N ARG A 75 18.12 -0.43 -1.44
CA ARG A 75 17.58 -1.60 -2.15
C ARG A 75 16.13 -1.80 -1.73
N VAL A 76 15.27 -2.01 -2.71
CA VAL A 76 13.87 -2.37 -2.51
C VAL A 76 13.59 -3.68 -3.23
N GLU A 77 12.73 -4.51 -2.64
CA GLU A 77 12.19 -5.73 -3.25
C GLU A 77 10.76 -5.43 -3.71
N ILE A 78 10.51 -5.55 -5.02
CA ILE A 78 9.23 -5.23 -5.65
C ILE A 78 8.79 -6.43 -6.49
N GLU A 79 7.96 -7.26 -5.90
CA GLU A 79 7.40 -8.42 -6.58
C GLU A 79 6.53 -8.03 -7.77
N THR A 80 6.44 -8.94 -8.75
CA THR A 80 5.67 -8.75 -9.98
C THR A 80 4.24 -8.19 -9.77
N PRO A 81 3.44 -8.66 -8.79
CA PRO A 81 2.08 -8.14 -8.58
C PRO A 81 2.01 -6.65 -8.19
N VAL A 82 3.04 -6.13 -7.50
CA VAL A 82 3.08 -4.74 -7.03
C VAL A 82 3.12 -3.74 -8.19
N TRP A 83 3.68 -4.14 -9.33
CA TRP A 83 3.76 -3.31 -10.53
C TRP A 83 2.41 -3.05 -11.19
N ARG A 84 1.42 -3.93 -11.00
CA ARG A 84 0.07 -3.84 -11.59
C ARG A 84 0.09 -3.52 -13.10
N ASN A 85 0.95 -4.19 -13.87
CA ASN A 85 1.15 -4.00 -15.31
C ASN A 85 1.58 -2.58 -15.75
N ARG A 86 2.06 -1.74 -14.83
CA ARG A 86 2.56 -0.40 -15.16
C ARG A 86 4.02 -0.45 -15.60
N LYS A 87 4.35 0.36 -16.60
CA LYS A 87 5.73 0.65 -16.99
C LYS A 87 6.20 1.90 -16.23
N ILE A 88 7.25 1.73 -15.43
CA ILE A 88 7.79 2.80 -14.57
C ILE A 88 9.27 2.93 -14.93
N GLY A 89 9.66 4.14 -15.31
CA GLY A 89 11.04 4.47 -15.66
C GLY A 89 11.78 5.14 -14.51
N PRO A 90 13.09 5.39 -14.66
CA PRO A 90 13.90 6.05 -13.65
C PRO A 90 13.44 7.48 -13.32
N ASP A 91 12.78 8.16 -14.25
CA ASP A 91 12.26 9.52 -14.06
C ASP A 91 10.85 9.54 -13.46
N THR A 92 10.19 8.38 -13.36
CA THR A 92 8.85 8.27 -12.80
C THR A 92 8.90 8.34 -11.27
N LYS A 93 8.26 9.36 -10.70
CA LYS A 93 8.12 9.49 -9.26
C LYS A 93 7.06 8.51 -8.75
N VAL A 94 7.41 7.80 -7.68
CA VAL A 94 6.56 6.80 -7.05
C VAL A 94 6.50 7.03 -5.54
N ARG A 95 5.40 6.62 -4.94
CA ARG A 95 5.24 6.45 -3.50
C ARG A 95 5.20 4.95 -3.19
N LEU A 96 6.09 4.52 -2.32
CA LEU A 96 6.21 3.14 -1.85
C LEU A 96 5.72 3.07 -0.42
N VAL A 97 4.89 2.07 -0.13
CA VAL A 97 4.67 1.56 1.21
C VAL A 97 5.51 0.31 1.35
N ALA A 98 6.39 0.26 2.34
CA ALA A 98 7.34 -0.84 2.46
C ALA A 98 7.66 -1.20 3.91
N GLU A 99 7.91 -2.48 4.16
CA GLU A 99 8.47 -2.97 5.43
C GLU A 99 9.99 -2.89 5.37
N VAL A 100 10.57 -2.38 6.46
CA VAL A 100 12.02 -2.35 6.64
C VAL A 100 12.51 -3.73 7.07
N ASP A 101 13.25 -4.42 6.21
CA ASP A 101 13.66 -5.81 6.42
C ASP A 101 15.17 -6.01 6.27
N ARG A 102 15.65 -7.23 6.56
CA ARG A 102 17.02 -7.67 6.37
C ARG A 102 17.05 -9.12 5.90
N ASN A 103 18.02 -9.43 5.06
CA ASN A 103 18.27 -10.82 4.68
C ASN A 103 19.03 -11.58 5.79
N ALA A 104 19.27 -12.87 5.57
CA ALA A 104 19.99 -13.74 6.52
C ALA A 104 21.43 -13.26 6.83
N THR A 105 22.07 -12.49 5.95
CA THR A 105 23.40 -11.91 6.19
C THR A 105 23.36 -10.56 6.91
N GLY A 106 22.16 -10.08 7.27
CA GLY A 106 21.96 -8.79 7.94
C GLY A 106 21.94 -7.58 7.00
N THR A 107 21.95 -7.79 5.69
CA THR A 107 21.85 -6.69 4.72
C THR A 107 20.43 -6.16 4.69
N ARG A 108 20.26 -4.88 5.01
CA ARG A 108 18.97 -4.18 5.03
C ARG A 108 18.44 -3.88 3.62
N TYR A 109 17.14 -4.02 3.43
CA TYR A 109 16.38 -3.61 2.25
C TYR A 109 14.96 -3.23 2.66
N LEU A 110 14.13 -2.81 1.70
CA LEU A 110 12.70 -2.59 1.93
C LEU A 110 11.87 -3.56 1.11
N TRP A 111 10.98 -4.32 1.75
CA TRP A 111 9.99 -5.14 1.05
C TRP A 111 8.79 -4.28 0.72
N VAL A 112 8.50 -4.08 -0.57
CA VAL A 112 7.46 -3.16 -1.03
C VAL A 112 6.10 -3.85 -1.08
N GLU A 113 5.18 -3.35 -0.26
CA GLU A 113 3.78 -3.80 -0.21
C GLU A 113 2.93 -3.14 -1.29
N SER A 114 3.17 -1.85 -1.54
CA SER A 114 2.43 -1.12 -2.56
C SER A 114 3.28 -0.06 -3.23
N LEU A 115 2.96 0.16 -4.49
CA LEU A 115 3.54 1.19 -5.33
C LEU A 115 2.42 2.00 -5.96
N GLU A 116 2.52 3.31 -5.79
CA GLU A 116 1.64 4.30 -6.40
C GLU A 116 2.45 5.32 -7.21
N LEU A 117 1.90 5.79 -8.31
CA LEU A 117 2.48 6.90 -9.07
C LEU A 117 2.19 8.21 -8.34
N VAL A 118 3.15 9.12 -8.33
CA VAL A 118 2.98 10.48 -7.78
C VAL A 118 3.00 11.45 -8.95
N GLU A 119 1.97 12.29 -9.05
CA GLU A 119 1.88 13.39 -10.02
C GLU A 119 2.87 14.52 -9.70
#